data_AF-A0A0V0GLG0-F1
#
_entry.id   AF-A0A0V0GLG0-F1
#
_cell.length_a   1.000
_cell.length_b   1.000
_cell.length_c   1.000
_cell.angle_alpha   90.00
_cell.angle_beta   90.00
_cell.angle_gamma   90.00
#
_symmetry.space_group_name_H-M   'P 1'
#
loop_
_entity.id
_entity.type
_entity.pdbx_description
1 polymer ?
#
loop_
_entity_poly.entity_id
_entity_poly.type
_entity_poly.pdbx_seq_one_letter_code
_entity_poly.pdbx_strand_id
1 'polypeptide(L)'
;MRGTISSEWLRCTYWGQTVCKKHISDGTPCCCACSRFKIGDVKYITLSDDRQLCLDCRYTAVMDPEDCKPLLDEVHRFFKGLNMKIRYYIPILLVDEKEMIKNVTKGRQNRCLH
;
A
#
# COMPACT_ATOMS: atom_id res chain seq x y z
N MET A 1 -15.83 28.19 27.03
CA MET A 1 -14.43 28.18 26.56
C MET A 1 -14.45 28.05 25.05
N ARG A 2 -14.11 29.12 24.31
CA ARG A 2 -14.13 29.11 22.84
C ARG A 2 -12.86 28.40 22.37
N GLY A 3 -13.00 27.15 21.91
CA GLY A 3 -11.89 26.40 21.35
C GLY A 3 -11.42 27.06 20.06
N THR A 4 -10.18 27.51 20.02
CA THR A 4 -9.53 28.05 18.84
C THR A 4 -9.47 26.94 17.79
N ILE A 5 -10.30 27.03 16.75
CA ILE A 5 -10.23 26.11 15.61
C ILE A 5 -9.00 26.55 14.80
N SER A 6 -7.85 25.93 15.07
CA SER A 6 -6.73 25.98 14.15
C SER A 6 -7.16 25.26 12.86
N SER A 7 -7.63 26.02 11.88
CA SER A 7 -8.19 25.51 10.63
C SER A 7 -7.08 25.30 9.60
N GLU A 8 -6.10 24.46 9.94
CA GLU A 8 -5.15 24.02 8.94
C GLU A 8 -5.75 22.80 8.22
N TRP A 9 -6.02 22.96 6.93
CA TRP A 9 -6.64 21.96 6.07
C TRP A 9 -5.54 21.20 5.33
N LEU A 10 -5.70 19.88 5.20
CA LEU A 10 -4.90 19.03 4.36
C LEU A 10 -5.67 18.75 3.08
N ARG A 11 -4.98 18.89 1.94
CA ARG A 11 -5.56 18.65 0.63
C ARG A 11 -4.83 17.52 -0.05
N CYS A 12 -5.54 16.42 -0.32
CA CYS A 12 -5.09 15.37 -1.21
C CYS A 12 -5.63 15.66 -2.62
N THR A 13 -4.77 16.19 -3.49
CA THR A 13 -5.16 16.55 -4.86
C THR A 13 -5.54 15.34 -5.69
N TYR A 14 -4.85 14.21 -5.50
CA TYR A 14 -5.12 12.96 -6.23
C TYR A 14 -6.55 12.45 -6.00
N TRP A 15 -7.03 12.49 -4.76
CA TRP A 15 -8.40 12.07 -4.42
C TRP A 15 -9.43 13.21 -4.47
N GLY A 16 -9.01 14.45 -4.74
CA GLY A 16 -9.86 15.63 -4.60
C GLY A 16 -10.40 15.83 -3.19
N GLN A 17 -9.71 15.32 -2.16
CA GLN A 17 -10.18 15.30 -0.77
C GLN A 17 -9.53 16.43 0.04
N THR A 18 -10.35 17.17 0.80
CA THR A 18 -9.89 18.16 1.79
C THR A 18 -10.36 17.73 3.18
N VAL A 19 -9.43 17.58 4.12
CA VAL A 19 -9.70 17.14 5.50
C VAL A 19 -9.05 18.10 6.49
N CYS A 20 -9.64 18.31 7.65
CA CYS A 20 -8.98 19.10 8.70
C CYS A 20 -7.82 18.30 9.30
N LYS A 21 -6.76 18.96 9.79
CA LYS A 21 -5.63 18.26 10.43
C LYS A 21 -6.01 17.35 11.61
N LYS A 22 -7.12 17.63 12.29
CA LYS A 22 -7.60 16.81 13.41
C LYS A 22 -7.90 15.36 12.99
N HIS A 23 -8.29 15.14 11.73
CA HIS A 23 -8.57 13.81 11.21
C HIS A 23 -7.33 12.89 11.17
N ILE A 24 -6.12 13.43 11.30
CA ILE A 24 -4.91 12.61 11.46
C ILE A 24 -4.92 11.85 12.79
N SER A 25 -5.50 12.43 13.84
CA SER A 25 -5.34 11.98 15.22
C SER A 25 -6.64 11.62 15.93
N ASP A 26 -7.80 11.92 15.35
CA ASP A 26 -9.12 11.72 15.98
C ASP A 26 -9.70 10.31 15.82
N GLY A 27 -8.95 9.40 15.19
CA GLY A 27 -9.38 8.03 14.93
C GLY A 27 -10.21 7.85 13.65
N THR A 28 -10.40 8.91 12.85
CA THR A 28 -11.03 8.78 11.52
C THR A 28 -10.25 7.76 10.68
N PRO A 29 -10.90 6.69 10.18
CA PRO A 29 -10.21 5.69 9.39
C PRO A 29 -9.54 6.25 8.15
N CYS A 30 -8.30 5.81 7.91
CA CYS A 30 -7.51 6.17 6.75
C CYS A 30 -7.04 4.90 6.05
N CYS A 31 -7.24 4.81 4.73
CA CYS A 31 -6.88 3.63 3.97
C CYS A 31 -5.36 3.45 3.96
N CYS A 32 -4.84 2.30 4.39
CA CYS A 32 -3.40 2.08 4.45
C CYS A 32 -2.71 1.94 3.08
N ALA A 33 -3.47 1.75 1.99
CA ALA A 33 -2.93 1.63 0.64
C ALA A 33 -2.96 2.95 -0.14
N CYS A 34 -3.98 3.78 0.07
CA CYS A 34 -4.18 5.00 -0.71
C CYS A 34 -4.25 6.29 0.10
N SER A 35 -4.18 6.20 1.43
CA SER A 35 -4.25 7.33 2.35
C SER A 35 -5.54 8.16 2.24
N ARG A 36 -6.61 7.60 1.65
CA ARG A 36 -7.93 8.23 1.60
C ARG A 36 -8.60 8.09 2.96
N PHE A 37 -9.02 9.21 3.54
CA PHE A 37 -9.82 9.22 4.77
C PHE A 37 -11.27 8.81 4.50
N LYS A 38 -11.87 8.07 5.42
CA LYS A 38 -13.30 7.73 5.38
C LYS A 38 -14.13 9.00 5.57
N ILE A 39 -15.00 9.30 4.61
CA ILE A 39 -16.00 10.38 4.70
C ILE A 39 -17.38 9.75 4.82
N GLY A 40 -18.18 10.20 5.78
CA GLY A 40 -19.55 9.71 5.98
C GLY A 40 -19.60 8.20 6.23
N ASP A 41 -20.62 7.54 5.66
CA ASP A 41 -20.92 6.13 5.90
C ASP A 41 -20.28 5.16 4.90
N VAL A 42 -19.30 5.62 4.11
CA VAL A 42 -18.61 4.75 3.15
C VAL A 42 -17.90 3.62 3.91
N LYS A 43 -18.16 2.37 3.52
CA LYS A 43 -17.60 1.21 4.24
C LYS A 43 -16.10 1.10 4.02
N TYR A 44 -15.37 0.84 5.10
CA TYR A 44 -13.98 0.40 5.09
C TYR A 44 -13.96 -1.01 5.67
N ILE A 45 -12.97 -1.81 5.29
CA ILE A 45 -12.71 -3.11 5.92
C ILE A 45 -11.52 -3.00 6.86
N THR A 46 -11.60 -3.71 7.97
CA THR A 46 -10.47 -3.89 8.89
C THR A 46 -9.74 -5.18 8.53
N LEU A 47 -8.43 -5.09 8.36
CA LEU A 47 -7.54 -6.23 8.13
C LEU A 47 -7.22 -6.93 9.45
N SER A 48 -6.59 -8.11 9.39
CA SER A 48 -6.20 -8.87 10.59
C SER A 48 -5.17 -8.18 11.48
N ASP A 49 -4.49 -7.15 10.97
CA ASP A 49 -3.51 -6.32 11.67
C ASP A 49 -4.05 -4.91 12.00
N ASP A 50 -5.38 -4.77 12.09
CA ASP A 50 -6.13 -3.55 12.40
C ASP A 50 -6.01 -2.41 11.38
N ARG A 51 -5.23 -2.59 10.31
CA ARG A 51 -5.19 -1.62 9.20
C ARG A 51 -6.54 -1.56 8.50
N GLN A 52 -6.85 -0.38 7.97
CA GLN A 52 -8.10 -0.11 7.28
C GLN A 52 -7.87 -0.04 5.77
N LEU A 53 -8.74 -0.66 4.97
CA LEU A 53 -8.78 -0.46 3.50
C LEU A 53 -10.13 0.11 3.07
N CYS A 54 -10.10 1.07 2.14
CA CYS A 54 -11.30 1.44 1.40
C CYS A 54 -11.71 0.31 0.45
N LEU A 55 -12.98 0.32 0.00
CA LEU A 55 -13.50 -0.71 -0.91
C LEU A 55 -12.70 -0.81 -2.21
N ASP A 56 -12.32 0.34 -2.80
CA ASP A 56 -11.55 0.36 -4.05
C ASP A 56 -10.22 -0.39 -3.91
N CYS A 57 -9.46 -0.10 -2.85
CA CYS A 57 -8.19 -0.77 -2.60
C CYS A 57 -8.36 -2.22 -2.17
N ARG A 58 -9.46 -2.57 -1.49
CA ARG A 58 -9.76 -3.96 -1.15
C ARG A 58 -9.85 -4.84 -2.39
N TYR A 59 -10.51 -4.37 -3.46
CA TYR A 59 -10.68 -5.17 -4.68
C TYR A 59 -9.37 -5.44 -5.42
N THR A 60 -8.34 -4.64 -5.17
CA THR A 60 -7.02 -4.79 -5.81
C THR A 60 -5.94 -5.26 -4.83
N ALA A 61 -6.28 -5.49 -3.56
CA ALA A 61 -5.32 -5.88 -2.55
C ALA A 61 -4.92 -7.34 -2.72
N VAL A 62 -3.61 -7.58 -2.74
CA VAL A 62 -3.03 -8.93 -2.61
C VAL A 62 -2.76 -9.16 -1.14
N MET A 63 -3.42 -10.16 -0.57
CA MET A 63 -3.36 -10.48 0.87
C MET A 63 -2.75 -11.86 1.12
N ASP A 64 -2.71 -12.72 0.10
CA ASP A 64 -2.04 -14.01 0.13
C ASP A 64 -0.95 -14.05 -0.96
N PRO A 65 0.30 -14.46 -0.65
CA PRO A 65 1.33 -14.67 -1.68
C PRO A 65 0.89 -15.61 -2.81
N GLU A 66 0.02 -16.58 -2.54
CA GLU A 66 -0.51 -17.51 -3.56
C GLU A 66 -1.41 -16.80 -4.58
N ASP A 67 -2.02 -15.66 -4.24
CA ASP A 67 -2.80 -14.85 -5.20
C ASP A 67 -1.93 -14.32 -6.35
N CYS A 68 -0.61 -14.20 -6.14
CA CYS A 68 0.35 -13.77 -7.16
C CYS A 68 0.87 -14.92 -8.03
N LYS A 69 0.58 -16.18 -7.70
CA LYS A 69 1.08 -17.35 -8.44
C LYS A 69 0.71 -17.35 -9.92
N PRO A 70 -0.53 -17.00 -10.35
CA PRO A 70 -0.86 -16.94 -11.77
C PRO A 70 0.01 -15.95 -12.55
N LEU A 71 0.37 -14.82 -11.93
CA LEU A 71 1.27 -13.83 -12.51
C LEU A 71 2.70 -14.40 -12.62
N LEU A 72 3.19 -15.04 -11.56
CA LEU A 72 4.52 -15.66 -11.57
C LEU A 72 4.62 -16.75 -12.66
N ASP A 73 3.58 -17.56 -12.83
CA ASP A 73 3.51 -18.58 -13.87
C ASP A 73 3.55 -17.98 -15.29
N GLU A 74 2.90 -16.84 -15.51
CA GLU A 74 2.97 -16.10 -16.77
C GLU A 74 4.39 -15.58 -17.02
N VAL A 75 5.06 -15.03 -16.01
CA VAL A 75 6.47 -14.61 -16.11
C VAL A 75 7.36 -15.79 -16.50
N HIS A 76 7.21 -16.94 -15.83
CA HIS A 76 7.96 -18.15 -16.20
C HIS A 76 7.66 -18.62 -17.64
N ARG A 77 6.39 -18.59 -18.06
CA ARG A 77 5.99 -18.96 -19.43
C ARG A 77 6.61 -18.02 -20.47
N PHE A 78 6.57 -16.71 -20.23
CA PHE A 78 7.17 -15.70 -21.08
C PHE A 78 8.67 -15.95 -21.29
N PHE A 79 9.43 -16.09 -20.20
CA PHE A 79 10.88 -16.32 -20.28
C PHE A 79 11.24 -17.69 -20.87
N LYS A 80 10.42 -18.72 -20.62
CA LYS A 80 10.57 -20.02 -21.28
C LYS A 80 10.39 -19.90 -22.81
N GLY A 81 9.42 -19.10 -23.26
CA GLY A 81 9.19 -18.82 -24.68
C GLY A 81 10.37 -18.13 -25.37
N LEU A 82 11.16 -17.34 -24.62
CA LEU A 82 12.41 -16.73 -25.08
C LEU A 82 13.63 -17.66 -24.99
N ASN A 83 13.42 -18.95 -24.71
CA ASN A 83 14.50 -19.92 -24.45
C ASN A 83 15.38 -19.55 -23.23
N MET A 84 14.84 -18.76 -22.30
CA MET A 84 15.51 -18.25 -21.09
C MET A 84 14.83 -18.78 -19.82
N LYS A 85 14.69 -20.10 -19.68
CA LYS A 85 13.96 -20.69 -18.54
C LYS A 85 14.56 -20.24 -17.20
N ILE A 86 13.76 -19.51 -16.41
CA ILE A 86 14.06 -19.22 -15.00
C ILE A 86 14.01 -20.55 -14.22
N ARG A 87 15.12 -20.95 -13.62
CA ARG A 87 15.27 -22.22 -12.88
C ARG A 87 15.18 -22.06 -11.35
N TYR A 88 15.33 -20.83 -10.87
CA TYR A 88 15.32 -20.53 -9.44
C TYR A 88 13.91 -20.25 -8.95
N TYR A 89 13.67 -20.61 -7.69
CA TYR A 89 12.49 -20.17 -6.97
C TYR A 89 12.56 -18.65 -6.74
N ILE A 90 11.50 -17.93 -7.11
CA ILE A 90 11.35 -16.51 -6.85
C ILE A 90 10.43 -16.35 -5.64
N PRO A 91 10.93 -15.97 -4.45
CA PRO A 91 10.08 -15.76 -3.29
C PRO A 91 9.18 -14.55 -3.48
N ILE A 92 7.89 -14.72 -3.19
CA ILE A 92 6.92 -13.63 -3.13
C ILE A 92 6.74 -13.24 -1.66
N LEU A 93 7.06 -11.99 -1.35
CA LEU A 93 6.97 -11.45 0.00
C LEU A 93 5.95 -10.31 0.00
N LEU A 94 4.89 -10.45 0.80
CA LEU A 94 3.99 -9.35 1.09
C LEU A 94 4.60 -8.51 2.20
N VAL A 95 4.89 -7.24 1.88
CA VAL A 95 5.50 -6.30 2.82
C VAL A 95 4.68 -5.02 2.84
N ASP A 96 4.65 -4.36 4.00
CA ASP A 96 4.08 -3.02 4.08
C ASP A 96 5.03 -1.98 3.48
N GLU A 97 4.52 -0.74 3.33
CA GLU A 97 5.28 0.37 2.78
C GLU A 97 6.58 0.65 3.55
N LYS A 98 6.57 0.51 4.88
CA LYS A 98 7.75 0.80 5.71
C LYS A 98 8.85 -0.22 5.45
N GLU A 99 8.51 -1.50 5.40
CA GLU A 99 9.46 -2.57 5.07
C GLU A 99 9.94 -2.45 3.62
N MET A 100 9.07 -2.06 2.69
CA MET A 100 9.48 -1.78 1.30
C MET A 100 10.54 -0.66 1.24
N ILE A 101 10.31 0.47 1.92
CA ILE A 101 11.24 1.62 1.94
C ILE A 101 12.58 1.23 2.58
N LYS A 102 12.56 0.47 3.68
CA LYS A 102 13.79 -0.04 4.33
C LYS A 102 14.63 -0.90 3.37
N ASN A 103 14.00 -1.75 2.57
CA ASN A 103 14.72 -2.63 1.64
C ASN A 103 15.27 -1.88 0.41
N VAL A 104 14.53 -0.90 -0.12
CA VAL A 104 15.00 -0.05 -1.23
C VAL A 104 16.21 0.80 -0.81
N THR A 105 16.19 1.35 0.40
CA THR A 105 17.29 2.18 0.92
C THR A 105 18.55 1.36 1.21
N LYS A 106 18.43 0.16 1.78
CA LYS A 106 19.56 -0.78 1.94
C LYS A 106 20.20 -1.17 0.60
N GLY A 107 19.38 -1.40 -0.43
CA GLY A 107 19.87 -1.74 -1.77
C GLY A 107 20.69 -0.62 -2.45
N ARG A 108 20.55 0.65 -2.03
CA ARG A 108 21.37 1.76 -2.52
C ARG A 108 22.76 1.80 -1.89
N GLN A 109 22.89 1.43 -0.61
CA GLN A 109 24.20 1.37 0.07
C GLN A 109 25.07 0.25 -0.49
N ASN A 110 24.47 -0.84 -0.96
CA ASN A 110 25.19 -1.98 -1.56
C ASN A 110 25.57 -1.77 -3.04
N ARG A 111 25.21 -0.63 -3.66
CA ARG A 111 25.54 -0.31 -5.06
C ARG A 111 26.65 0.74 -5.24
N CYS A 112 27.22 1.25 -4.16
CA CYS A 112 28.43 2.11 -4.17
C CYS A 112 29.69 1.37 -3.68
N LEU A 113 29.68 0.03 -3.67
CA LEU A 113 30.86 -0.81 -3.46
C LEU A 113 31.10 -1.64 -4.73
N HIS A 114 31.47 -0.95 -5.80
CA HIS A 114 32.28 -1.44 -6.92
C HIS A 114 32.89 -0.23 -7.63
#